data_AF-A0A968TL21-F1
#
_entry.id   AF-A0A968TL21-F1
#
_cell.length_a   1.000
_cell.length_b   1.000
_cell.length_c   1.000
_cell.angle_alpha   90.00
_cell.angle_beta   90.00
_cell.angle_gamma   90.00
#
_symmetry.space_group_name_H-M   'P 1'
#
loop_
_entity.id
_entity.type
_entity.pdbx_description
1 polymer ?
#
loop_
_entity_poly.entity_id
_entity_poly.type
_entity_poly.pdbx_seq_one_letter_code
_entity_poly.pdbx_strand_id
1 'polypeptide(L)' 'MRAVFHPEAERELFDPPAHRHFSRWFPYGLIYLEESDRLWIVAVMHLQRRPGYWKSRMA' A
#
# COMPACT_ATOMS: atom_id res chain seq x y z
N MET A 1 2.60 1.92 -16.69
CA MET A 1 2.19 0.63 -16.09
C MET A 1 0.87 0.85 -15.35
N ARG A 2 -0.23 0.20 -15.76
CA ARG A 2 -1.52 0.23 -15.04
C ARG A 2 -1.49 -0.94 -14.07
N ALA A 3 -1.31 -0.69 -12.79
CA ALA A 3 -1.46 -1.75 -11.79
C ALA A 3 -2.96 -2.07 -11.72
N VAL A 4 -3.38 -3.11 -12.44
CA VAL A 4 -4.74 -3.64 -12.35
C VAL A 4 -4.77 -4.54 -11.12
N PHE A 5 -5.25 -3.99 -10.02
CA PHE A 5 -5.54 -4.80 -8.83
C PHE A 5 -6.91 -5.44 -9.00
N HIS A 6 -7.01 -6.71 -8.65
CA HIS A 6 -8.31 -7.37 -8.53
C HIS A 6 -9.11 -6.72 -7.39
N PRO A 7 -10.44 -6.56 -7.51
CA PRO A 7 -11.28 -5.95 -6.48
C PRO A 7 -11.13 -6.60 -5.09
N GLU A 8 -10.83 -7.90 -5.06
CA GLU A 8 -10.57 -8.67 -3.85
C GLU A 8 -9.30 -8.21 -3.14
N ALA A 9 -8.23 -7.93 -3.90
CA ALA A 9 -6.98 -7.40 -3.35
C ALA A 9 -7.18 -6.00 -2.75
N GLU A 10 -8.03 -5.17 -3.37
CA GLU A 10 -8.34 -3.85 -2.81
C GLU A 10 -9.04 -3.93 -1.46
N ARG A 11 -9.92 -4.92 -1.28
CA ARG A 11 -10.64 -5.14 -0.02
C ARG A 11 -9.76 -5.70 1.09
N GLU A 12 -8.83 -6.61 0.79
CA GLU A 12 -7.97 -7.22 1.81
C GLU A 12 -6.81 -6.30 2.27
N LEU A 13 -6.39 -5.38 1.40
CA LEU A 13 -5.25 -4.49 1.66
C LEU A 13 -5.62 -3.23 2.44
N PHE A 14 -6.87 -2.76 2.36
CA PHE A 14 -7.24 -1.41 2.80
C PHE A 14 -8.32 -1.41 3.87
N ASP A 15 -7.85 -1.34 5.11
CA ASP A 15 -8.65 -0.83 6.23
C ASP A 15 -8.37 0.69 6.31
N PRO A 16 -9.40 1.56 6.25
CA PRO A 16 -9.24 2.96 6.61
C PRO A 16 -8.56 3.09 7.98
N PRO A 17 -7.61 4.04 8.16
CA PRO A 17 -7.35 5.24 7.35
C PRO A 17 -6.13 5.13 6.41
N ALA A 18 -5.71 3.94 5.99
CA ALA A 18 -4.50 3.80 5.18
C ALA A 18 -4.70 4.16 3.70
N HIS A 19 -3.77 4.94 3.13
CA HIS A 19 -3.72 5.33 1.72
C HIS A 19 -2.52 4.70 1.00
N ARG A 20 -2.56 4.66 -0.34
CA ARG A 20 -1.45 4.14 -1.17
C ARG A 20 -1.04 5.03 -2.34
N HIS A 21 0.25 5.03 -2.65
CA HIS A 21 0.80 5.64 -3.87
C HIS A 21 1.71 4.67 -4.63
N PHE A 22 1.63 4.66 -5.96
CA PHE A 22 2.45 3.78 -6.80
C PHE A 22 3.52 4.57 -7.54
N SER A 23 4.75 4.05 -7.55
CA SER A 23 5.75 4.55 -8.48
C SER A 23 5.42 4.10 -9.91
N ARG A 24 5.51 5.02 -10.88
CA ARG A 24 5.30 4.70 -12.30
C ARG A 24 6.35 3.76 -12.89
N TRP A 25 7.53 3.67 -12.27
CA TRP A 25 8.71 3.02 -12.85
C TRP A 25 9.32 1.91 -11.97
N PHE A 26 8.80 1.71 -10.76
CA PHE A 26 9.37 0.75 -9.83
C PHE A 26 8.26 -0.13 -9.23
N PRO A 27 8.47 -1.44 -9.05
CA PRO A 27 7.42 -2.38 -8.65
C PRO A 27 7.09 -2.29 -7.16
N TYR A 28 6.98 -1.08 -6.63
CA TYR A 28 6.68 -0.82 -5.22
C TYR A 28 5.55 0.19 -5.06
N GLY A 29 4.71 -0.06 -4.06
CA GLY A 29 3.69 0.83 -3.56
C GLY A 29 4.06 1.34 -2.17
N LEU A 30 3.78 2.61 -1.91
CA LEU A 30 3.85 3.22 -0.59
C LEU A 30 2.52 3.07 0.12
N ILE A 31 2.56 2.79 1.40
CA ILE A 31 1.41 2.80 2.31
C ILE A 31 1.67 3.90 3.32
N TYR A 32 0.73 4.82 3.43
CA TYR A 32 0.86 5.98 4.30
C TYR A 32 -0.45 6.31 5.01
N LEU A 33 -0.33 6.95 6.16
CA LEU A 33 -1.44 7.59 6.87
C LEU A 33 -1.34 9.10 6.64
N GLU A 34 -2.50 9.73 6.46
CA GLU A 34 -2.61 11.18 6.41
C GLU A 34 -2.88 11.71 7.82
N GLU A 35 -1.95 12.49 8.34
CA GLU A 35 -2.10 13.25 9.59
C GLU A 35 -2.20 14.74 9.24
N SER A 36 -2.70 15.56 10.16
CA SER A 36 -2.98 16.98 9.91
C SER A 36 -1.77 17.81 9.44
N ASP A 37 -0.55 17.40 9.80
CA ASP A 37 0.70 18.12 9.52
C ASP A 37 1.72 17.30 8.71
N ARG A 38 1.44 16.02 8.44
CA ARG A 38 2.42 15.11 7.81
C ARG A 38 1.80 13.88 7.18
N LEU A 39 2.57 13.25 6.29
CA LEU A 39 2.30 11.91 5.78
C LEU A 39 3.21 10.93 6.52
N TRP A 40 2.61 9.96 7.22
CA TRP A 40 3.37 8.92 7.89
C TRP A 40 3.46 7.67 7.00
N ILE A 41 4.64 7.42 6.44
CA ILE A 41 4.88 6.22 5.61
C ILE A 41 5.04 5.01 6.54
N VAL A 42 4.01 4.17 6.60
CA VAL A 42 3.96 2.99 7.48
C VAL A 42 4.59 1.74 6.84
N ALA A 43 4.57 1.64 5.51
CA ALA A 43 5.15 0.51 4.81
C ALA A 43 5.46 0.80 3.33
N VAL A 44 6.45 0.07 2.81
CA VAL A 44 6.74 -0.03 1.37
C VAL A 44 6.46 -1.46 0.91
N MET A 45 5.49 -1.66 0.02
CA MET A 45 5.06 -2.96 -0.50
C MET A 45 5.59 -3.24 -1.90
N HIS A 46 6.06 -4.45 -2.16
CA HIS A 46 6.41 -4.89 -3.51
C HIS A 46 5.14 -5.34 -4.25
N LEU A 47 4.83 -4.72 -5.39
CA LEU A 47 3.56 -4.87 -6.11
C LEU A 47 3.35 -6.25 -6.74
N GLN A 48 4.43 -7.01 -6.93
CA GLN A 48 4.35 -8.39 -7.44
C GLN A 48 4.11 -9.46 -6.35
N ARG A 49 4.06 -9.07 -5.06
CA ARG A 49 3.81 -9.99 -3.94
C ARG A 49 2.33 -10.03 -3.59
N ARG A 50 1.92 -11.08 -2.87
CA ARG A 50 0.52 -11.22 -2.41
C ARG A 50 0.08 -10.01 -1.57
N PRO A 51 -1.14 -9.49 -1.79
CA PRO A 51 -1.81 -8.53 -0.91
C PRO A 51 -1.64 -8.86 0.58
N GLY A 52 -1.53 -7.83 1.43
CA GLY A 52 -1.48 -7.99 2.89
C GLY A 52 -0.15 -8.48 3.50
N TYR A 53 0.82 -8.95 2.71
CA TYR A 53 2.08 -9.52 3.24
C TYR A 53 2.87 -8.57 4.17
N TRP A 54 2.73 -7.25 3.95
CA TRP A 54 3.47 -6.23 4.70
C TRP A 54 2.94 -6.05 6.11
N LYS A 55 1.71 -6.48 6.42
CA LYS A 55 1.09 -6.36 7.74
C LYS A 55 1.92 -7.07 8.82
N SER A 56 2.66 -8.13 8.47
CA SER A 56 3.57 -8.82 9.40
C SER A 56 4.78 -7.99 9.85
N ARG A 57 5.04 -6.84 9.23
CA ARG A 57 6.18 -5.95 9.57
C ARG A 57 5.81 -4.81 10.53
N MET A 58 4.53 -4.62 10.82
CA MET A 58 4.05 -3.56 11.74
C MET A 58 3.98 -4.05 13.20
N ALA A 59 4.94 -4.89 13.62
CA ALA A 59 5.04 -5.36 15.00
C ALA A 59 5.35 -4.22 15.97
#